data_AF-A0A954ISQ2-F1
#
_entry.id   AF-A0A954ISQ2-F1
#
_cell.length_a   1.000
_cell.length_b   1.000
_cell.length_c   1.000
_cell.angle_alpha   90.00
_cell.angle_beta   90.00
_cell.angle_gamma   90.00
#
_symmetry.space_group_name_H-M   'P 1'
#
loop_
_entity.id
_entity.type
_entity.pdbx_description
1 polymer ?
#
loop_
_entity_poly.entity_id
_entity_poly.type
_entity_poly.pdbx_seq_one_letter_code
_entity_poly.pdbx_strand_id
1 'polypeptide(L)'
;RYATQHTNHLFPCDYFPFAYETQTDHLTGKRDGILIKARAAGVIPKIMHVQNSAEYWNRSASLVHTDSTGERDAVLPPEVRIYAVGGAQHGWGDDDKPASSQVGQLPNNPTDYRPHLRAALTALDEWIKEGTEPPPSVYPRIDQATLVSREKTNWQALPGIRFPEVIQQAELLDYGPRFSSQGQIDFHPPKRLGHYSVRVPSCDSGNNDQGMLQLPAIAVPIATYTGWNLRGREIGAENEMVMLRGAFIPFSRTSEDRKSIGDPRPALLERYQSFDDYLQRFQAAAEGLARDRYLLKEDIPRLLRRAERNRWRFETKPLPNAE
;
A
#
# COMPACT_ATOMS: atom_id res chain seq x y z
N ARG A 1 -12.56 13.37 8.14
CA ARG A 1 -12.52 13.41 6.65
C ARG A 1 -11.07 13.28 6.22
N TYR A 2 -10.82 12.80 5.01
CA TYR A 2 -9.48 12.62 4.45
C TYR A 2 -9.56 12.92 2.95
N ALA A 3 -8.48 13.44 2.39
CA ALA A 3 -8.33 13.59 0.95
C ALA A 3 -8.06 12.22 0.31
N THR A 4 -8.68 11.98 -0.83
CA THR A 4 -8.44 10.83 -1.71
C THR A 4 -8.26 11.35 -3.12
N GLN A 5 -7.75 10.51 -4.03
CA GLN A 5 -7.62 10.90 -5.44
C GLN A 5 -8.93 11.40 -6.08
N HIS A 6 -10.10 10.94 -5.63
CA HIS A 6 -11.37 11.36 -6.25
C HIS A 6 -12.13 12.43 -5.45
N THR A 7 -11.90 12.54 -4.14
CA THR A 7 -12.75 13.34 -3.25
C THR A 7 -11.98 14.05 -2.15
N ASN A 8 -12.54 15.16 -1.65
CA ASN A 8 -12.03 15.92 -0.51
C ASN A 8 -10.62 16.51 -0.68
N HIS A 9 -10.19 16.80 -1.91
CA HIS A 9 -8.88 17.41 -2.23
C HIS A 9 -8.52 18.64 -1.41
N LEU A 10 -9.53 19.45 -1.06
CA LEU A 10 -9.34 20.70 -0.34
C LEU A 10 -9.35 20.51 1.19
N PHE A 11 -9.50 19.29 1.70
CA PHE A 11 -9.50 19.02 3.13
C PHE A 11 -8.05 19.05 3.68
N PRO A 12 -7.77 19.76 4.78
CA PRO A 12 -6.41 19.97 5.28
C PRO A 12 -5.86 18.72 5.99
N CYS A 13 -5.42 17.71 5.23
CA CYS A 13 -4.79 16.51 5.79
C CYS A 13 -3.39 16.21 5.25
N ASP A 14 -3.06 16.69 4.05
CA ASP A 14 -1.79 16.40 3.38
C ASP A 14 -0.99 17.71 3.21
N TYR A 15 -0.41 18.23 4.29
CA TYR A 15 0.43 19.45 4.27
C TYR A 15 1.76 19.25 5.00
N PHE A 16 2.76 20.03 4.58
CA PHE A 16 4.12 19.98 5.13
C PHE A 16 4.17 20.36 6.64
N PRO A 17 4.95 19.65 7.47
CA PRO A 17 5.90 18.57 7.13
C PRO A 17 5.26 17.19 6.92
N PHE A 18 5.70 16.49 5.87
CA PHE A 18 5.23 15.13 5.55
C PHE A 18 6.06 14.02 6.19
N ALA A 19 7.39 14.19 6.26
CA ALA A 19 8.31 13.18 6.76
C ALA A 19 8.78 13.44 8.20
N TYR A 20 9.34 12.40 8.81
CA TYR A 20 9.98 12.49 10.13
C TYR A 20 11.35 13.18 10.08
N GLU A 21 12.05 13.11 8.94
CA GLU A 21 13.28 13.89 8.69
C GLU A 21 12.97 15.39 8.75
N THR A 22 13.89 16.18 9.31
CA THR A 22 13.82 17.64 9.16
C THR A 22 14.37 18.04 7.79
N GLN A 23 13.50 18.56 6.94
CA GLN A 23 13.81 18.93 5.56
C GLN A 23 13.31 20.34 5.23
N THR A 24 13.78 20.90 4.13
CA THR A 24 13.28 22.17 3.59
C THR A 24 12.23 21.88 2.54
N ASP A 25 11.05 22.47 2.70
CA ASP A 25 9.99 22.43 1.71
C ASP A 25 10.40 23.24 0.47
N HIS A 26 10.43 22.59 -0.70
CA HIS A 26 10.78 23.23 -1.97
C HIS A 26 9.76 24.28 -2.43
N LEU A 27 8.49 24.21 -1.99
CA LEU A 27 7.47 25.18 -2.39
C LEU A 27 7.46 26.42 -1.51
N THR A 28 7.60 26.27 -0.19
CA THR A 28 7.50 27.40 0.75
C THR A 28 8.84 27.90 1.29
N GLY A 29 9.92 27.12 1.14
CA GLY A 29 11.21 27.37 1.79
C GLY A 29 11.21 27.10 3.31
N LYS A 30 10.08 26.65 3.88
CA LYS A 30 9.99 26.34 5.31
C LYS A 30 10.82 25.11 5.65
N ARG A 31 11.58 25.16 6.74
CA ARG A 31 12.33 24.01 7.26
C ARG A 31 11.63 23.41 8.48
N ASP A 32 11.16 22.17 8.37
CA ASP A 32 10.35 21.50 9.40
C ASP A 32 10.45 19.97 9.27
N GLY A 33 9.93 19.24 10.26
CA GLY A 33 9.83 17.79 10.28
C GLY A 33 8.92 17.33 11.42
N ILE A 34 8.22 16.19 11.27
CA ILE A 34 7.19 15.76 12.24
C ILE A 34 7.70 15.74 13.70
N LEU A 35 8.97 15.37 13.91
CA LEU A 35 9.55 15.23 15.25
C LEU A 35 10.30 16.47 15.76
N ILE A 36 10.36 17.58 15.01
CA ILE A 36 11.24 18.70 15.35
C ILE A 36 10.93 19.28 16.74
N LYS A 37 9.64 19.45 17.06
CA LYS A 37 9.18 19.99 18.34
C LYS A 37 9.38 19.00 19.48
N ALA A 38 9.08 17.72 19.25
CA ALA A 38 9.28 16.66 20.24
C ALA A 38 10.77 16.52 20.61
N ARG A 39 11.66 16.66 19.63
CA ARG A 39 13.12 16.64 19.83
C ARG A 39 13.59 17.84 20.63
N ALA A 40 13.12 19.05 20.30
CA ALA A 40 13.45 20.25 21.06
C ALA A 40 12.97 20.20 22.52
N ALA A 41 11.83 19.56 22.77
CA ALA A 41 11.26 19.40 24.10
C ALA A 41 11.79 18.17 24.89
N GLY A 42 12.65 17.34 24.28
CA GLY A 42 13.19 16.14 24.94
C GLY A 42 12.17 15.02 25.18
N VAL A 43 11.09 14.95 24.39
CA VAL A 43 9.96 14.02 24.55
C VAL A 43 9.72 13.16 23.30
N ILE A 44 10.78 12.72 22.64
CA ILE A 44 10.71 12.02 21.35
C ILE A 44 10.08 10.63 21.56
N PRO A 45 8.93 10.32 20.93
CA PRO A 45 8.33 9.00 21.02
C PRO A 45 9.05 7.98 20.13
N LYS A 46 8.93 6.70 20.47
CA LYS A 46 9.17 5.59 19.53
C LYS A 46 7.94 5.43 18.64
N ILE A 47 8.15 5.29 17.33
CA ILE A 47 7.06 5.29 16.35
C ILE A 47 7.15 4.05 15.46
N MET A 48 6.03 3.33 15.36
CA MET A 48 5.76 2.37 14.28
C MET A 48 4.76 3.01 13.31
N HIS A 49 5.22 3.40 12.14
CA HIS A 49 4.37 3.89 11.07
C HIS A 49 4.01 2.70 10.16
N VAL A 50 2.72 2.37 10.07
CA VAL A 50 2.23 1.36 9.15
C VAL A 50 1.36 2.03 8.09
N GLN A 51 1.69 1.79 6.83
CA GLN A 51 0.90 2.19 5.68
C GLN A 51 0.81 1.03 4.69
N ASN A 52 -0.02 1.15 3.67
CA ASN A 52 -0.23 0.09 2.68
C ASN A 52 -0.28 0.66 1.27
N SER A 53 -0.33 -0.22 0.27
CA SER A 53 -0.39 0.15 -1.13
C SER A 53 -1.47 1.19 -1.43
N ALA A 54 -2.65 1.10 -0.81
CA ALA A 54 -3.72 2.07 -1.06
C ALA A 54 -3.33 3.52 -0.76
N GLU A 55 -2.54 3.72 0.29
CA GLU A 55 -2.08 5.04 0.70
C GLU A 55 -1.11 5.66 -0.31
N TYR A 56 -0.41 4.87 -1.13
CA TYR A 56 0.45 5.40 -2.20
C TYR A 56 -0.34 5.87 -3.41
N TRP A 57 -1.46 5.21 -3.69
CA TRP A 57 -2.28 5.51 -4.86
C TRP A 57 -3.32 6.60 -4.57
N ASN A 58 -4.04 6.45 -3.46
CA ASN A 58 -5.15 7.32 -3.09
C ASN A 58 -4.74 8.44 -2.15
N ARG A 59 -3.57 8.36 -1.52
CA ARG A 59 -3.05 9.36 -0.57
C ARG A 59 -1.59 9.69 -0.88
N SER A 60 -0.97 10.50 -0.04
CA SER A 60 0.36 11.07 -0.27
C SER A 60 1.46 10.28 0.46
N ALA A 61 1.32 8.95 0.57
CA ALA A 61 2.16 8.09 1.40
C ALA A 61 3.66 8.12 1.10
N SER A 62 4.04 8.37 -0.15
CA SER A 62 5.46 8.48 -0.50
C SER A 62 6.14 9.63 0.25
N LEU A 63 5.44 10.75 0.46
CA LEU A 63 6.00 11.94 1.12
C LEU A 63 6.34 11.71 2.59
N VAL A 64 5.87 10.62 3.21
CA VAL A 64 6.29 10.19 4.56
C VAL A 64 7.77 9.81 4.60
N HIS A 65 8.31 9.31 3.48
CA HIS A 65 9.68 8.78 3.38
C HIS A 65 10.45 9.28 2.15
N THR A 66 9.97 10.35 1.50
CA THR A 66 10.73 11.11 0.51
C THR A 66 10.91 12.56 0.97
N ASP A 67 11.78 13.28 0.26
CA ASP A 67 11.79 14.73 0.36
C ASP A 67 10.52 15.35 -0.26
N SER A 68 10.32 16.66 -0.06
CA SER A 68 9.13 17.37 -0.54
C SER A 68 9.02 17.41 -2.07
N THR A 69 10.12 17.27 -2.81
CA THR A 69 10.12 17.13 -4.28
C THR A 69 9.71 15.72 -4.73
N GLY A 70 9.79 14.74 -3.82
CA GLY A 70 9.62 13.34 -4.15
C GLY A 70 10.76 12.83 -5.04
N GLU A 71 11.98 13.34 -4.97
CA GLU A 71 13.11 12.89 -5.79
C GLU A 71 14.20 12.19 -4.99
N ARG A 72 14.17 12.30 -3.67
CA ARG A 72 15.16 11.70 -2.77
C ARG A 72 14.48 10.95 -1.64
N ASP A 73 15.00 9.76 -1.30
CA ASP A 73 14.60 9.07 -0.08
C ASP A 73 14.96 9.90 1.16
N ALA A 74 14.00 10.05 2.09
CA ALA A 74 14.21 10.75 3.33
C ALA A 74 15.07 9.91 4.30
N VAL A 75 15.82 10.60 5.16
CA VAL A 75 16.58 9.93 6.23
C VAL A 75 15.66 9.64 7.41
N LEU A 76 15.37 8.36 7.62
CA LEU A 76 14.51 7.92 8.71
C LEU A 76 15.22 8.12 10.07
N PRO A 77 14.61 8.81 11.05
CA PRO A 77 15.17 8.91 12.39
C PRO A 77 15.24 7.54 13.09
N PRO A 78 16.22 7.31 13.99
CA PRO A 78 16.39 6.02 14.65
C PRO A 78 15.19 5.63 15.53
N GLU A 79 14.38 6.60 15.97
CA GLU A 79 13.17 6.39 16.77
C GLU A 79 11.95 5.94 15.95
N VAL A 80 12.08 5.86 14.63
CA VAL A 80 10.97 5.54 13.71
C VAL A 80 11.24 4.23 12.97
N ARG A 81 10.19 3.43 12.81
CA ARG A 81 10.11 2.32 11.87
C ARG A 81 8.95 2.54 10.92
N ILE A 82 9.15 2.26 9.64
CA ILE A 82 8.11 2.33 8.61
C ILE A 82 7.92 0.93 8.02
N TYR A 83 6.69 0.43 8.06
CA TYR A 83 6.30 -0.80 7.39
C TYR A 83 5.20 -0.48 6.38
N ALA A 84 5.55 -0.51 5.10
CA ALA A 84 4.62 -0.34 4.00
C ALA A 84 4.16 -1.72 3.52
N VAL A 85 2.92 -2.13 3.81
CA VAL A 85 2.39 -3.45 3.44
C VAL A 85 1.98 -3.45 1.97
N GLY A 86 2.58 -4.35 1.18
CA GLY A 86 2.28 -4.53 -0.24
C GLY A 86 0.93 -5.23 -0.46
N GLY A 87 0.32 -4.97 -1.61
CA GLY A 87 -0.94 -5.59 -2.03
C GLY A 87 -2.09 -5.49 -1.04
N ALA A 88 -2.21 -4.38 -0.31
CA ALA A 88 -3.27 -4.17 0.68
C ALA A 88 -4.09 -2.90 0.39
N GLN A 89 -5.38 -2.94 0.74
CA GLN A 89 -6.28 -1.78 0.71
C GLN A 89 -6.25 -1.01 2.05
N HIS A 90 -6.91 0.16 2.14
CA HIS A 90 -6.88 0.97 3.37
C HIS A 90 -7.41 0.22 4.60
N GLY A 91 -8.59 -0.38 4.48
CA GLY A 91 -9.08 -1.35 5.47
C GLY A 91 -8.46 -2.72 5.29
N TRP A 92 -8.56 -3.60 6.28
CA TRP A 92 -8.30 -5.02 6.05
C TRP A 92 -9.42 -5.62 5.20
N GLY A 93 -9.09 -6.59 4.36
CA GLY A 93 -10.12 -7.40 3.68
C GLY A 93 -10.89 -8.27 4.69
N ASP A 94 -12.19 -8.45 4.47
CA ASP A 94 -12.95 -9.51 5.13
C ASP A 94 -12.70 -10.84 4.42
N ASP A 95 -12.25 -11.84 5.19
CA ASP A 95 -11.59 -13.07 4.73
C ASP A 95 -12.46 -14.09 3.96
N ASP A 96 -13.72 -13.75 3.65
CA ASP A 96 -14.71 -14.76 3.26
C ASP A 96 -15.02 -14.86 1.76
N LYS A 97 -14.52 -13.93 0.93
CA LYS A 97 -14.39 -14.00 -0.56
C LYS A 97 -13.98 -12.60 -1.06
N PRO A 98 -13.37 -12.46 -2.24
CA PRO A 98 -13.44 -11.20 -2.98
C PRO A 98 -14.92 -10.93 -3.22
N ALA A 99 -15.55 -10.11 -2.37
CA ALA A 99 -16.93 -9.71 -2.59
C ALA A 99 -16.99 -9.00 -3.95
N SER A 100 -18.03 -9.28 -4.74
CA SER A 100 -18.33 -8.47 -5.91
C SER A 100 -18.35 -7.00 -5.46
N SER A 101 -17.57 -6.17 -6.12
CA SER A 101 -17.58 -4.76 -5.79
C SER A 101 -18.83 -4.17 -6.40
N GLN A 102 -19.83 -3.82 -5.57
CA GLN A 102 -21.02 -3.11 -6.05
C GLN A 102 -20.72 -1.70 -6.60
N VAL A 103 -19.46 -1.25 -6.47
CA VAL A 103 -19.03 0.13 -6.76
C VAL A 103 -17.70 0.20 -7.54
N GLY A 104 -17.03 -0.92 -7.77
CA GLY A 104 -15.68 -0.94 -8.33
C GLY A 104 -15.60 -1.87 -9.53
N GLN A 105 -14.69 -1.59 -10.45
CA GLN A 105 -14.46 -2.39 -11.64
C GLN A 105 -14.12 -3.85 -11.30
N LEU A 106 -13.42 -4.07 -10.19
CA LEU A 106 -12.85 -5.37 -9.83
C LEU A 106 -13.32 -5.82 -8.43
N PRO A 107 -13.28 -7.13 -8.14
CA PRO A 107 -13.50 -7.64 -6.79
C PRO A 107 -12.54 -7.01 -5.77
N ASN A 108 -13.02 -6.81 -4.55
CA ASN A 108 -12.24 -6.16 -3.49
C ASN A 108 -11.00 -6.99 -3.10
N ASN A 109 -9.95 -6.29 -2.67
CA ASN A 109 -8.71 -6.90 -2.18
C ASN A 109 -8.94 -7.60 -0.81
N PRO A 110 -8.68 -8.92 -0.69
CA PRO A 110 -8.90 -9.68 0.54
C PRO A 110 -7.72 -9.66 1.52
N THR A 111 -6.65 -8.90 1.25
CA THR A 111 -5.44 -8.91 2.08
C THR A 111 -5.72 -8.48 3.52
N ASP A 112 -5.34 -9.34 4.46
CA ASP A 112 -5.43 -9.09 5.90
C ASP A 112 -4.03 -8.87 6.49
N TYR A 113 -3.75 -7.61 6.82
CA TYR A 113 -2.48 -7.19 7.40
C TYR A 113 -2.49 -7.10 8.94
N ARG A 114 -3.59 -7.46 9.60
CA ARG A 114 -3.68 -7.47 11.08
C ARG A 114 -2.63 -8.37 11.75
N PRO A 115 -2.23 -9.54 11.22
CA PRO A 115 -1.14 -10.33 11.79
C PRO A 115 0.16 -9.53 11.96
N HIS A 116 0.49 -8.68 10.97
CA HIS A 116 1.66 -7.81 11.06
C HIS A 116 1.46 -6.70 12.12
N LEU A 117 0.28 -6.09 12.19
CA LEU A 117 0.00 -5.08 13.23
C LEU A 117 0.19 -5.65 14.65
N ARG A 118 -0.20 -6.91 14.88
CA ARG A 118 0.02 -7.60 16.16
C ARG A 118 1.51 -7.75 16.46
N ALA A 119 2.28 -8.22 15.49
CA ALA A 119 3.73 -8.36 15.62
C ALA A 119 4.42 -7.00 15.84
N ALA A 120 4.03 -5.96 15.11
CA ALA A 120 4.56 -4.61 15.25
C ALA A 120 4.25 -4.01 16.63
N LEU A 121 3.07 -4.30 17.19
CA LEU A 121 2.70 -3.87 18.54
C LEU A 121 3.54 -4.60 19.61
N THR A 122 3.75 -5.91 19.47
CA THR A 122 4.66 -6.66 20.36
C THR A 122 6.09 -6.12 20.28
N ALA A 123 6.59 -5.87 19.07
CA ALA A 123 7.92 -5.30 18.87
C ALA A 123 8.05 -3.88 19.44
N LEU A 124 6.99 -3.07 19.42
CA LEU A 124 6.98 -1.75 20.04
C LEU A 124 7.04 -1.85 21.58
N ASP A 125 6.29 -2.78 22.18
CA ASP A 125 6.32 -3.02 23.62
C ASP A 125 7.72 -3.44 24.10
N GLU A 126 8.34 -4.40 23.40
CA GLU A 126 9.72 -4.84 23.65
C GLU A 126 10.73 -3.69 23.45
N TRP A 127 10.54 -2.85 22.43
CA TRP A 127 11.42 -1.70 22.19
C TRP A 127 11.35 -0.68 23.33
N ILE A 128 10.17 -0.46 23.89
CA ILE A 128 9.95 0.49 24.99
C ILE A 128 10.46 -0.08 26.31
N LYS A 129 10.15 -1.35 26.63
CA LYS A 129 10.45 -1.95 27.94
C LYS A 129 11.90 -2.42 28.07
N GLU A 130 12.43 -3.02 27.01
CA GLU A 130 13.69 -3.77 27.06
C GLU A 130 14.79 -3.15 26.20
N GLY A 131 14.44 -2.17 25.36
CA GLY A 131 15.36 -1.58 24.39
C GLY A 131 15.63 -2.48 23.17
N THR A 132 14.93 -3.61 23.05
CA THR A 132 15.05 -4.53 21.92
C THR A 132 14.54 -3.87 20.64
N GLU A 133 15.43 -3.58 19.69
CA GLU A 133 15.03 -2.93 18.45
C GLU A 133 14.01 -3.77 17.67
N PRO A 134 12.99 -3.13 17.05
CA PRO A 134 12.11 -3.80 16.10
C PRO A 134 12.85 -4.23 14.84
N PRO A 135 12.23 -5.11 14.02
CA PRO A 135 12.69 -5.38 12.68
C PRO A 135 13.01 -4.11 11.88
N PRO A 136 13.97 -4.16 10.95
CA PRO A 136 14.24 -3.03 10.06
C PRO A 136 12.98 -2.60 9.30
N SER A 137 12.86 -1.30 9.04
CA SER A 137 11.81 -0.75 8.21
C SER A 137 11.79 -1.39 6.81
N VAL A 138 10.60 -1.58 6.25
CA VAL A 138 10.41 -2.11 4.89
C VAL A 138 9.43 -1.21 4.15
N TYR A 139 9.92 -0.48 3.16
CA TYR A 139 9.17 0.44 2.32
C TYR A 139 9.87 0.62 0.97
N PRO A 140 9.12 0.91 -0.10
CA PRO A 140 9.69 1.10 -1.44
C PRO A 140 10.55 2.36 -1.46
N ARG A 141 11.67 2.32 -2.18
CA ARG A 141 12.69 3.38 -2.21
C ARG A 141 13.04 3.80 -3.62
N ILE A 142 13.44 5.07 -3.77
CA ILE A 142 13.85 5.65 -5.05
C ILE A 142 15.21 5.07 -5.45
N ASP A 143 16.16 5.00 -4.52
CA ASP A 143 17.52 4.47 -4.76
C ASP A 143 17.55 3.00 -5.19
N GLN A 144 16.50 2.24 -4.87
CA GLN A 144 16.32 0.84 -5.27
C GLN A 144 15.39 0.68 -6.47
N ALA A 145 14.95 1.78 -7.09
CA ALA A 145 13.97 1.80 -8.18
C ALA A 145 12.65 1.06 -7.86
N THR A 146 12.31 0.91 -6.57
CA THR A 146 11.05 0.29 -6.12
C THR A 146 9.98 1.33 -5.83
N LEU A 147 10.34 2.63 -5.70
CA LEU A 147 9.44 3.77 -5.63
C LEU A 147 9.61 4.66 -6.87
N VAL A 148 8.56 4.75 -7.68
CA VAL A 148 8.61 5.29 -9.05
C VAL A 148 7.46 6.24 -9.33
N SER A 149 7.54 7.00 -10.44
CA SER A 149 6.36 7.71 -10.95
C SER A 149 5.32 6.71 -11.47
N ARG A 150 4.06 7.13 -11.52
CA ARG A 150 2.93 6.28 -11.96
C ARG A 150 3.17 5.61 -13.32
N GLU A 151 3.81 6.33 -14.24
CA GLU A 151 4.11 5.91 -15.60
C GLU A 151 5.18 4.80 -15.66
N LYS A 152 5.99 4.68 -14.60
CA LYS A 152 7.17 3.81 -14.53
C LYS A 152 6.99 2.62 -13.59
N THR A 153 5.74 2.27 -13.28
CA THR A 153 5.41 1.17 -12.36
C THR A 153 5.82 -0.21 -12.87
N ASN A 154 6.13 -0.36 -14.15
CA ASN A 154 6.27 -1.66 -14.83
C ASN A 154 4.95 -2.46 -14.91
N TRP A 155 3.81 -1.79 -14.74
CA TRP A 155 2.50 -2.42 -14.89
C TRP A 155 2.33 -3.04 -16.28
N GLN A 156 2.06 -4.33 -16.32
CA GLN A 156 1.69 -5.03 -17.54
C GLN A 156 0.19 -4.91 -17.76
N ALA A 157 -0.20 -4.29 -18.87
CA ALA A 157 -1.61 -4.10 -19.22
C ALA A 157 -2.35 -5.45 -19.25
N LEU A 158 -3.50 -5.51 -18.58
CA LEU A 158 -4.33 -6.72 -18.51
C LEU A 158 -5.59 -6.49 -19.35
N PRO A 159 -5.99 -7.44 -20.23
CA PRO A 159 -7.18 -7.30 -21.05
C PRO A 159 -8.45 -7.04 -20.23
N GLY A 160 -9.20 -6.00 -20.62
CA GLY A 160 -10.43 -5.60 -19.94
C GLY A 160 -10.26 -4.88 -18.60
N ILE A 161 -9.03 -4.64 -18.14
CA ILE A 161 -8.76 -3.98 -16.85
C ILE A 161 -8.18 -2.59 -17.08
N ARG A 162 -8.92 -1.57 -16.67
CA ARG A 162 -8.40 -0.19 -16.65
C ARG A 162 -7.37 -0.01 -15.53
N PHE A 163 -6.35 0.79 -15.82
CA PHE A 163 -5.28 1.18 -14.90
C PHE A 163 -5.45 2.67 -14.51
N PRO A 164 -5.14 3.08 -13.27
CA PRO A 164 -5.29 4.48 -12.87
C PRO A 164 -4.46 5.43 -13.75
N GLU A 165 -5.13 6.42 -14.33
CA GLU A 165 -4.51 7.48 -15.12
C GLU A 165 -4.01 8.62 -14.24
N VAL A 166 -4.66 8.82 -13.09
CA VAL A 166 -4.35 9.84 -12.09
C VAL A 166 -4.24 9.17 -10.72
N ILE A 167 -3.30 9.68 -9.91
CA ILE A 167 -3.12 9.31 -8.49
C ILE A 167 -3.36 10.55 -7.63
N GLN A 168 -3.33 10.40 -6.30
CA GLN A 168 -3.47 11.55 -5.41
C GLN A 168 -2.48 12.68 -5.77
N GLN A 169 -2.97 13.91 -5.81
CA GLN A 169 -2.14 15.09 -6.06
C GLN A 169 -2.15 15.96 -4.82
N ALA A 170 -1.13 15.82 -3.97
CA ALA A 170 -0.99 16.68 -2.79
C ALA A 170 -0.76 18.13 -3.23
N GLU A 171 -1.51 19.06 -2.66
CA GLU A 171 -1.46 20.48 -3.02
C GLU A 171 -0.98 21.33 -1.85
N LEU A 172 -0.21 22.38 -2.14
CA LEU A 172 -0.01 23.46 -1.21
C LEU A 172 -1.25 24.37 -1.25
N LEU A 173 -2.01 24.35 -0.16
CA LEU A 173 -3.25 25.10 -0.02
C LEU A 173 -3.10 26.21 1.03
N ASP A 174 -3.49 27.43 0.65
CA ASP A 174 -3.60 28.56 1.57
C ASP A 174 -5.05 28.67 2.08
N TYR A 175 -5.21 28.29 3.35
CA TYR A 175 -6.46 28.37 4.10
C TYR A 175 -6.64 29.71 4.82
N GLY A 176 -5.66 30.62 4.72
CA GLY A 176 -5.64 31.93 5.33
C GLY A 176 -4.87 32.05 6.65
N PRO A 177 -4.69 33.28 7.14
CA PRO A 177 -3.72 33.62 8.18
C PRO A 177 -3.98 32.98 9.54
N ARG A 178 -5.23 32.61 9.86
CA ARG A 178 -5.57 31.98 11.16
C ARG A 178 -5.44 30.46 11.15
N PHE A 179 -5.15 29.84 10.01
CA PHE A 179 -5.14 28.38 9.91
C PHE A 179 -4.02 27.77 10.76
N SER A 180 -2.77 28.18 10.55
CA SER A 180 -1.62 27.57 11.23
C SER A 180 -1.57 27.87 12.74
N SER A 181 -2.14 29.00 13.17
CA SER A 181 -2.06 29.46 14.56
C SER A 181 -3.28 29.12 15.40
N GLN A 182 -4.47 29.04 14.79
CA GLN A 182 -5.75 28.86 15.50
C GLN A 182 -6.59 27.69 14.96
N GLY A 183 -6.15 27.03 13.87
CA GLY A 183 -6.93 25.98 13.20
C GLY A 183 -8.18 26.50 12.49
N GLN A 184 -8.30 27.82 12.26
CA GLN A 184 -9.45 28.44 11.60
C GLN A 184 -9.19 28.63 10.11
N ILE A 185 -10.11 28.16 9.27
CA ILE A 185 -10.06 28.34 7.81
C ILE A 185 -10.75 29.68 7.46
N ASP A 186 -9.99 30.61 6.89
CA ASP A 186 -10.48 31.92 6.43
C ASP A 186 -10.90 31.90 4.96
N PHE A 187 -10.25 31.08 4.14
CA PHE A 187 -10.53 30.98 2.70
C PHE A 187 -11.25 29.66 2.37
N HIS A 188 -12.45 29.79 1.80
CA HIS A 188 -13.24 28.66 1.31
C HIS A 188 -13.84 28.97 -0.07
N PRO A 189 -13.36 28.34 -1.17
CA PRO A 189 -12.27 27.36 -1.20
C PRO A 189 -10.90 27.99 -0.89
N PRO A 190 -9.94 27.21 -0.35
CA PRO A 190 -8.57 27.67 -0.18
C PRO A 190 -7.91 27.99 -1.52
N LYS A 191 -6.87 28.83 -1.50
CA LYS A 191 -6.09 29.15 -2.71
C LYS A 191 -5.07 28.04 -2.96
N ARG A 192 -4.98 27.58 -4.21
CA ARG A 192 -3.98 26.59 -4.64
C ARG A 192 -2.69 27.31 -5.00
N LEU A 193 -1.59 26.95 -4.36
CA LEU A 193 -0.29 27.61 -4.52
C LEU A 193 0.76 26.73 -5.20
N GLY A 194 0.52 25.42 -5.30
CA GLY A 194 1.46 24.47 -5.91
C GLY A 194 1.06 23.03 -5.61
N HIS A 195 1.86 22.08 -6.09
CA HIS A 195 1.64 20.65 -5.87
C HIS A 195 2.95 19.96 -5.49
N TYR A 196 2.84 18.91 -4.67
CA TYR A 196 3.94 18.02 -4.32
C TYR A 196 3.88 16.79 -5.21
N SER A 197 5.05 16.27 -5.61
CA SER A 197 5.10 15.03 -6.38
C SER A 197 5.02 13.81 -5.47
N VAL A 198 3.98 13.00 -5.66
CA VAL A 198 3.84 11.71 -4.99
C VAL A 198 4.31 10.58 -5.92
N ARG A 199 4.70 9.45 -5.32
CA ARG A 199 5.19 8.26 -6.01
C ARG A 199 4.44 7.02 -5.58
N VAL A 200 4.53 6.00 -6.41
CA VAL A 200 3.90 4.70 -6.19
C VAL A 200 4.95 3.58 -6.24
N PRO A 201 4.68 2.43 -5.60
CA PRO A 201 5.54 1.26 -5.75
C PRO A 201 5.60 0.79 -7.21
N SER A 202 6.77 0.35 -7.66
CA SER A 202 6.89 -0.46 -8.87
C SER A 202 6.30 -1.85 -8.65
N CYS A 203 6.00 -2.59 -9.70
CA CYS A 203 5.46 -3.94 -9.62
C CYS A 203 6.30 -4.99 -10.34
N ASP A 204 6.12 -6.25 -9.93
CA ASP A 204 6.75 -7.42 -10.53
C ASP A 204 6.03 -7.93 -11.80
N SER A 205 6.46 -9.08 -12.30
CA SER A 205 5.86 -9.74 -13.46
C SER A 205 4.44 -10.29 -13.24
N GLY A 206 4.00 -10.34 -11.98
CA GLY A 206 2.61 -10.59 -11.59
C GLY A 206 1.85 -9.31 -11.26
N ASN A 207 2.39 -8.13 -11.57
CA ASN A 207 1.85 -6.82 -11.22
C ASN A 207 1.67 -6.58 -9.70
N ASN A 208 2.37 -7.32 -8.83
CA ASN A 208 2.35 -7.09 -7.39
C ASN A 208 3.46 -6.11 -6.96
N ASP A 209 3.19 -5.31 -5.93
CA ASP A 209 4.11 -4.26 -5.46
C ASP A 209 5.49 -4.80 -5.09
N GLN A 210 6.54 -4.02 -5.35
CA GLN A 210 7.95 -4.31 -5.02
C GLN A 210 8.46 -3.37 -3.93
N GLY A 211 9.49 -3.79 -3.17
CA GLY A 211 10.09 -2.99 -2.09
C GLY A 211 9.22 -2.81 -0.84
N MET A 212 8.01 -3.38 -0.85
CA MET A 212 7.06 -3.34 0.27
C MET A 212 7.16 -4.61 1.14
N LEU A 213 6.64 -4.54 2.37
CA LEU A 213 6.47 -5.71 3.22
C LEU A 213 5.48 -6.67 2.60
N GLN A 214 5.98 -7.81 2.11
CA GLN A 214 5.22 -8.85 1.46
C GLN A 214 4.70 -9.85 2.50
N LEU A 215 3.43 -9.76 2.86
CA LEU A 215 2.78 -10.83 3.64
C LEU A 215 2.74 -12.12 2.81
N PRO A 216 2.55 -13.31 3.42
CA PRO A 216 2.67 -14.59 2.71
C PRO A 216 1.80 -14.70 1.44
N ALA A 217 0.60 -14.11 1.45
CA ALA A 217 -0.30 -14.10 0.29
C ALA A 217 0.22 -13.25 -0.90
N ILE A 218 1.09 -12.28 -0.64
CA ILE A 218 1.69 -11.42 -1.68
C ILE A 218 3.07 -11.94 -2.07
N ALA A 219 3.84 -12.47 -1.12
CA ALA A 219 5.12 -13.12 -1.36
C ALA A 219 4.97 -14.42 -2.19
N VAL A 220 3.85 -15.12 -2.04
CA VAL A 220 3.49 -16.33 -2.78
C VAL A 220 2.15 -16.09 -3.47
N PRO A 221 2.11 -15.23 -4.52
CA PRO A 221 0.87 -14.71 -5.04
C PRO A 221 0.12 -15.73 -5.91
N ILE A 222 -1.20 -15.71 -5.81
CA ILE A 222 -2.14 -16.41 -6.71
C ILE A 222 -2.95 -15.45 -7.58
N ALA A 223 -2.67 -14.15 -7.43
CA ALA A 223 -3.35 -13.03 -8.05
C ALA A 223 -2.43 -11.81 -8.06
N THR A 224 -2.84 -10.80 -8.81
CA THR A 224 -2.41 -9.43 -8.56
C THR A 224 -3.27 -8.84 -7.44
N TYR A 225 -2.62 -8.31 -6.41
CA TYR A 225 -3.23 -7.60 -5.31
C TYR A 225 -2.87 -6.13 -5.43
N THR A 226 -3.82 -5.28 -5.79
CA THR A 226 -3.57 -3.84 -5.97
C THR A 226 -4.02 -3.05 -4.74
N GLY A 227 -3.35 -1.93 -4.47
CA GLY A 227 -3.83 -0.91 -3.52
C GLY A 227 -4.94 -0.01 -4.06
N TRP A 228 -5.28 -0.16 -5.34
CA TRP A 228 -6.25 0.68 -6.04
C TRP A 228 -7.32 -0.19 -6.71
N ASN A 229 -8.50 0.40 -6.88
CA ASN A 229 -9.57 -0.12 -7.70
C ASN A 229 -10.26 1.08 -8.34
N LEU A 230 -10.62 0.97 -9.62
CA LEU A 230 -11.34 2.04 -10.30
C LEU A 230 -12.82 1.88 -10.09
N ARG A 231 -13.56 2.98 -10.19
CA ARG A 231 -15.02 2.98 -10.10
C ARG A 231 -15.62 2.10 -11.20
N GLY A 232 -16.69 1.38 -10.83
CA GLY A 232 -17.47 0.61 -11.79
C GLY A 232 -18.25 1.52 -12.75
N ARG A 233 -18.65 0.97 -13.91
CA ARG A 233 -19.34 1.74 -14.96
C ARG A 233 -20.69 2.25 -14.48
N GLU A 234 -21.37 1.44 -13.68
CA GLU A 234 -22.70 1.64 -13.13
C GLU A 234 -22.80 2.85 -12.20
N ILE A 235 -21.69 3.32 -11.62
CA ILE A 235 -21.65 4.50 -10.74
C ILE A 235 -20.95 5.72 -11.36
N GLY A 236 -20.56 5.65 -12.64
CA GLY A 236 -19.88 6.72 -13.38
C GLY A 236 -18.46 7.05 -12.89
N ALA A 237 -17.80 7.96 -13.62
CA ALA A 237 -16.42 8.40 -13.37
C ALA A 237 -15.42 7.23 -13.37
N GLU A 238 -15.48 6.39 -14.40
CA GLU A 238 -14.76 5.10 -14.50
C GLU A 238 -13.23 5.15 -14.44
N ASN A 239 -12.64 6.32 -14.66
CA ASN A 239 -11.19 6.55 -14.61
C ASN A 239 -10.71 6.98 -13.22
N GLU A 240 -11.64 7.17 -12.28
CA GLU A 240 -11.36 7.59 -10.92
C GLU A 240 -11.28 6.39 -9.97
N MET A 241 -10.51 6.51 -8.90
CA MET A 241 -10.41 5.45 -7.88
C MET A 241 -11.65 5.39 -6.98
N VAL A 242 -12.06 4.18 -6.61
CA VAL A 242 -13.17 3.95 -5.69
C VAL A 242 -12.69 3.85 -4.23
N MET A 243 -12.83 4.95 -3.50
CA MET A 243 -12.77 5.04 -2.02
C MET A 243 -11.72 4.14 -1.33
N LEU A 244 -10.42 4.38 -1.56
CA LEU A 244 -9.32 3.67 -0.87
C LEU A 244 -9.35 2.13 -0.97
N ARG A 245 -10.15 1.58 -1.90
CA ARG A 245 -10.29 0.14 -2.11
C ARG A 245 -9.17 -0.35 -3.02
N GLY A 246 -8.69 -1.54 -2.71
CA GLY A 246 -7.81 -2.31 -3.57
C GLY A 246 -8.60 -3.32 -4.40
N ALA A 247 -7.93 -3.96 -5.35
CA ALA A 247 -8.52 -5.02 -6.15
C ALA A 247 -7.76 -6.34 -6.03
N PHE A 248 -8.48 -7.41 -6.37
CA PHE A 248 -7.95 -8.75 -6.49
C PHE A 248 -8.19 -9.26 -7.92
N ILE A 249 -7.10 -9.54 -8.65
CA ILE A 249 -7.15 -9.99 -10.05
C ILE A 249 -6.50 -11.37 -10.13
N PRO A 250 -7.30 -12.47 -10.15
CA PRO A 250 -6.77 -13.83 -10.19
C PRO A 250 -5.76 -14.05 -11.33
N PHE A 251 -4.74 -14.86 -11.08
CA PHE A 251 -3.97 -15.43 -12.18
C PHE A 251 -4.77 -16.52 -12.89
N SER A 252 -4.58 -16.63 -14.20
CA SER A 252 -5.02 -17.81 -14.94
C SER A 252 -4.39 -19.08 -14.36
N ARG A 253 -5.12 -20.19 -14.44
CA ARG A 253 -4.63 -21.48 -13.92
C ARG A 253 -3.51 -22.04 -14.77
N THR A 254 -3.69 -22.07 -16.08
CA THR A 254 -2.77 -22.70 -17.04
C THR A 254 -2.19 -21.72 -18.05
N SER A 255 -1.09 -22.11 -18.71
CA SER A 255 -0.50 -21.35 -19.83
C SER A 255 -1.49 -21.14 -20.97
N GLU A 256 -2.32 -22.16 -21.26
CA GLU A 256 -3.36 -22.10 -22.29
C GLU A 256 -4.44 -21.07 -21.91
N ASP A 257 -4.92 -21.11 -20.67
CA ASP A 257 -5.92 -20.17 -20.18
C ASP A 257 -5.44 -18.71 -20.30
N ARG A 258 -4.21 -18.40 -19.85
CA ARG A 258 -3.69 -17.03 -19.99
C ARG A 258 -3.50 -16.60 -21.44
N LYS A 259 -3.05 -17.49 -22.33
CA LYS A 259 -2.88 -17.17 -23.77
C LYS A 259 -4.22 -16.87 -24.42
N SER A 260 -5.26 -17.65 -24.09
CA SER A 260 -6.61 -17.50 -24.65
C SER A 260 -7.24 -16.13 -24.35
N ILE A 261 -6.93 -15.54 -23.19
CA ILE A 261 -7.42 -14.22 -22.77
C ILE A 261 -6.40 -13.10 -22.94
N GLY A 262 -5.19 -13.40 -23.43
CA GLY A 262 -4.10 -12.42 -23.58
C GLY A 262 -3.50 -11.91 -22.26
N ASP A 263 -3.58 -12.68 -21.16
CA ASP A 263 -2.98 -12.30 -19.88
C ASP A 263 -1.45 -12.50 -19.93
N PRO A 264 -0.66 -11.43 -19.79
CA PRO A 264 0.80 -11.50 -19.91
C PRO A 264 1.46 -12.12 -18.67
N ARG A 265 0.76 -12.16 -17.54
CA ARG A 265 1.30 -12.64 -16.26
C ARG A 265 1.48 -14.17 -16.31
N PRO A 266 2.53 -14.73 -15.69
CA PRO A 266 2.65 -16.18 -15.53
C PRO A 266 1.45 -16.79 -14.81
N ALA A 267 0.94 -17.90 -15.33
CA ALA A 267 -0.18 -18.66 -14.78
C ALA A 267 0.21 -19.40 -13.49
N LEU A 268 -0.78 -19.87 -12.72
CA LEU A 268 -0.55 -20.59 -11.47
C LEU A 268 0.35 -21.82 -11.65
N LEU A 269 0.05 -22.67 -12.64
CA LEU A 269 0.83 -23.89 -12.91
C LEU A 269 2.17 -23.64 -13.61
N GLU A 270 2.46 -22.39 -14.01
CA GLU A 270 3.80 -21.97 -14.42
C GLU A 270 4.62 -21.47 -13.22
N ARG A 271 3.96 -21.03 -12.14
CA ARG A 271 4.59 -20.54 -10.90
C ARG A 271 4.86 -21.64 -9.88
N TYR A 272 3.94 -22.59 -9.78
CA TYR A 272 3.91 -23.65 -8.78
C TYR A 272 3.67 -24.99 -9.46
N GLN A 273 4.41 -26.01 -9.02
CA GLN A 273 4.29 -27.37 -9.55
C GLN A 273 2.94 -28.02 -9.17
N SER A 274 2.42 -27.68 -8.00
CA SER A 274 1.16 -28.20 -7.46
C SER A 274 0.60 -27.25 -6.39
N PHE A 275 -0.59 -27.55 -5.89
CA PHE A 275 -1.11 -26.87 -4.70
C PHE A 275 -0.21 -27.10 -3.47
N ASP A 276 0.36 -28.29 -3.32
CA ASP A 276 1.23 -28.60 -2.19
C ASP A 276 2.56 -27.83 -2.27
N ASP A 277 3.11 -27.62 -3.48
CA ASP A 277 4.27 -26.72 -3.69
C ASP A 277 3.93 -25.27 -3.32
N TYR A 278 2.77 -24.77 -3.74
CA TYR A 278 2.26 -23.46 -3.32
C TYR A 278 2.18 -23.36 -1.79
N LEU A 279 1.57 -24.35 -1.13
CA LEU A 279 1.37 -24.32 0.32
C LEU A 279 2.70 -24.40 1.09
N GLN A 280 3.65 -25.22 0.63
CA GLN A 280 5.00 -25.30 1.21
C GLN A 280 5.73 -23.97 1.10
N ARG A 281 5.69 -23.31 -0.07
CA ARG A 281 6.30 -21.98 -0.24
C ARG A 281 5.61 -20.92 0.64
N PHE A 282 4.28 -20.98 0.74
CA PHE A 282 3.51 -20.08 1.60
C PHE A 282 3.89 -20.27 3.07
N GLN A 283 4.00 -21.52 3.53
CA GLN A 283 4.46 -21.83 4.88
C GLN A 283 5.86 -21.30 5.13
N ALA A 284 6.80 -21.55 4.22
CA ALA A 284 8.17 -21.04 4.33
C ALA A 284 8.22 -19.50 4.40
N ALA A 285 7.39 -18.81 3.62
CA ALA A 285 7.26 -17.35 3.68
C ALA A 285 6.73 -16.87 5.05
N ALA A 286 5.69 -17.53 5.58
CA ALA A 286 5.12 -17.21 6.90
C ALA A 286 6.12 -17.46 8.04
N GLU A 287 6.83 -18.58 8.01
CA GLU A 287 7.87 -18.93 8.98
C GLU A 287 9.07 -17.98 8.90
N GLY A 288 9.46 -17.56 7.69
CA GLY A 288 10.49 -16.56 7.47
C GLY A 288 10.14 -15.23 8.13
N LEU A 289 8.95 -14.69 7.84
CA LEU A 289 8.47 -13.45 8.47
C LEU A 289 8.34 -13.57 9.99
N ALA A 290 7.97 -14.74 10.51
CA ALA A 290 7.89 -14.96 11.95
C ALA A 290 9.28 -15.02 12.61
N ARG A 291 10.26 -15.65 11.96
CA ARG A 291 11.66 -15.64 12.38
C ARG A 291 12.23 -14.23 12.39
N ASP A 292 11.87 -13.42 11.40
CA ASP A 292 12.31 -12.04 11.25
C ASP A 292 11.44 -11.05 12.06
N ARG A 293 10.52 -11.56 12.90
CA ARG A 293 9.62 -10.81 13.80
C ARG A 293 8.64 -9.86 13.10
N TYR A 294 8.41 -10.00 11.80
CA TYR A 294 7.34 -9.30 11.08
C TYR A 294 5.95 -9.94 11.27
N LEU A 295 5.91 -11.21 11.71
CA LEU A 295 4.71 -11.94 12.10
C LEU A 295 4.93 -12.61 13.46
N LEU A 296 3.83 -12.95 14.16
CA LEU A 296 3.88 -13.82 15.33
C LEU A 296 3.77 -15.28 14.88
N LYS A 297 4.52 -16.19 15.52
CA LYS A 297 4.45 -17.64 15.22
C LYS A 297 3.04 -18.22 15.35
N GLU A 298 2.27 -17.71 16.31
CA GLU A 298 0.87 -18.07 16.55
C GLU A 298 -0.10 -17.69 15.42
N ASP A 299 0.27 -16.75 14.54
CA ASP A 299 -0.56 -16.40 13.38
C ASP A 299 -0.41 -17.40 12.22
N ILE A 300 0.68 -18.18 12.18
CA ILE A 300 0.99 -19.10 11.07
C ILE A 300 -0.14 -20.11 10.82
N PRO A 301 -0.69 -20.83 11.82
CA PRO A 301 -1.76 -21.80 11.56
C PRO A 301 -3.02 -21.16 10.96
N ARG A 302 -3.35 -19.92 11.34
CA ARG A 302 -4.49 -19.18 10.77
C ARG A 302 -4.23 -18.79 9.32
N LEU A 303 -3.02 -18.33 9.01
CA LEU A 303 -2.61 -17.99 7.64
C LEU A 303 -2.65 -19.21 6.72
N LEU A 304 -2.16 -20.37 7.17
CA LEU A 304 -2.20 -21.62 6.42
C LEU A 304 -3.63 -22.11 6.15
N ARG A 305 -4.51 -22.06 7.16
CA ARG A 305 -5.95 -22.39 6.95
C ARG A 305 -6.61 -21.52 5.89
N ARG A 306 -6.18 -20.26 5.74
CA ARG A 306 -6.67 -19.39 4.66
C ARG A 306 -6.05 -19.76 3.32
N ALA A 307 -4.75 -20.07 3.28
CA ALA A 307 -4.08 -20.54 2.07
C ALA A 307 -4.71 -21.81 1.49
N GLU A 308 -5.13 -22.75 2.35
CA GLU A 308 -5.87 -23.98 2.01
C GLU A 308 -7.15 -23.72 1.21
N ARG A 309 -7.84 -22.59 1.45
CA ARG A 309 -9.05 -22.22 0.71
C ARG A 309 -8.79 -21.97 -0.78
N ASN A 310 -7.53 -21.85 -1.21
CA ASN A 310 -7.16 -21.64 -2.61
C ASN A 310 -6.95 -22.94 -3.40
N ARG A 311 -7.06 -24.11 -2.77
CA ARG A 311 -6.87 -25.42 -3.42
C ARG A 311 -7.64 -25.57 -4.72
N TRP A 312 -8.92 -25.18 -4.72
CA TRP A 312 -9.77 -25.26 -5.91
C TRP A 312 -9.20 -24.52 -7.13
N ARG A 313 -8.43 -23.44 -6.94
CA ARG A 313 -7.83 -22.67 -8.04
C ARG A 313 -6.79 -23.46 -8.83
N PHE A 314 -6.19 -24.47 -8.22
CA PHE A 314 -5.20 -25.36 -8.84
C PHE A 314 -5.88 -26.57 -9.49
N GLU A 315 -6.99 -27.04 -8.93
CA GLU A 315 -7.68 -28.26 -9.33
C GLU A 315 -8.72 -28.04 -10.44
N THR A 316 -9.48 -26.95 -10.37
CA THR A 316 -10.58 -26.67 -11.31
C THR A 316 -10.33 -25.40 -12.11
N LYS A 317 -10.78 -25.39 -13.38
CA LYS A 317 -10.80 -24.15 -14.17
C LYS A 317 -11.76 -23.19 -13.46
N PRO A 318 -11.35 -21.95 -13.11
CA PRO A 318 -12.30 -21.00 -12.55
C PRO A 318 -13.46 -20.85 -13.52
N LEU A 319 -14.69 -20.93 -12.99
CA LEU A 319 -15.89 -20.61 -13.76
C LEU A 319 -15.67 -19.21 -14.35
N PRO A 320 -15.88 -19.00 -15.66
CA PRO A 320 -15.95 -17.64 -16.19
C PRO A 320 -16.99 -16.89 -15.36
N ASN A 321 -16.61 -15.73 -14.84
CA ASN A 321 -17.36 -14.90 -13.90
C ASN A 321 -18.88 -15.10 -14.08
N ALA A 322 -19.57 -15.59 -13.05
CA ALA A 322 -20.99 -15.34 -12.95
C ALA A 322 -21.15 -13.81 -12.90
N GLU A 323 -21.82 -13.28 -13.91
CA GLU A 323 -22.18 -11.87 -14.06
C GLU A 323 -22.77 -11.27 -12.78
#